data_AF-A0A6C0D7F8-F1
#
_entry.id   AF-A0A6C0D7F8-F1
#
_cell.length_a   1.000
_cell.length_b   1.000
_cell.length_c   1.000
_cell.angle_alpha   90.00
_cell.angle_beta   90.00
_cell.angle_gamma   90.00
#
_symmetry.space_group_name_H-M   'P 1'
#
loop_
_entity.id
_entity.type
_entity.pdbx_description
1 polymer ?
#
loop_
_entity_poly.entity_id
_entity_poly.type
_entity_poly.pdbx_seq_one_letter_code
_entity_poly.pdbx_strand_id
1 'polypeptide(L)'
;MSSQPPSGNKPTPRLREEAPPPPLEPEQASMRAGFIRNNIRIVERLRDEGKTFDEMKEEAPEFANNFPHLFIMVTSKDGYNKETLKTMLTMIDKMASSEISQHDASVKVGTHLLKNYAKPSSS
;
A
#
# COMPACT_ATOMS: atom_id res chain seq x y z
N MET A 1 52.04 25.57 9.78
CA MET A 1 51.66 24.83 8.55
C MET A 1 51.18 23.46 8.98
N SER A 2 50.00 22.93 8.73
CA SER A 2 48.73 23.37 8.12
C SER A 2 47.69 22.31 8.54
N SER A 3 46.44 22.73 8.78
CA SER A 3 45.14 22.16 8.33
C SER A 3 45.00 20.63 8.20
N GLN A 4 43.98 19.88 8.69
CA GLN A 4 42.51 20.05 8.78
C GLN A 4 41.90 18.76 9.44
N PRO A 5 40.71 18.75 10.08
CA PRO A 5 39.97 17.53 10.51
C PRO A 5 38.83 17.16 9.50
N PRO A 6 37.87 16.22 9.74
CA PRO A 6 37.85 14.85 10.29
C PRO A 6 37.18 13.84 9.32
N SER A 7 37.08 12.55 9.63
CA SER A 7 35.96 11.73 9.10
C SER A 7 35.58 10.60 10.05
N GLY A 8 34.62 10.89 10.92
CA GLY A 8 33.92 9.89 11.68
C GLY A 8 33.00 9.12 10.75
N ASN A 9 33.46 7.99 10.23
CA ASN A 9 32.58 7.02 9.61
C ASN A 9 31.98 6.17 10.73
N LYS A 10 31.01 6.72 11.48
CA LYS A 10 30.10 5.87 12.26
C LYS A 10 29.33 5.07 11.21
N PRO A 11 29.42 3.72 11.19
CA PRO A 11 28.50 2.95 10.36
C PRO A 11 27.10 3.38 10.79
N THR A 12 26.34 3.96 9.87
CA THR A 12 24.91 4.14 10.02
C THR A 12 24.39 2.82 10.58
N PRO A 13 23.68 2.80 11.72
CA PRO A 13 23.01 1.59 12.15
C PRO A 13 22.18 1.16 10.95
N ARG A 14 22.51 0.01 10.34
CA ARG A 14 21.58 -0.61 9.40
C ARG A 14 20.29 -0.66 10.21
N LEU A 15 19.26 0.06 9.77
CA LEU A 15 17.89 -0.19 10.21
C LEU A 15 17.79 -1.71 10.19
N ARG A 16 17.65 -2.31 11.37
CA ARG A 16 17.66 -3.75 11.57
C ARG A 16 16.90 -4.33 10.38
N GLU A 17 17.54 -5.17 9.57
CA GLU A 17 16.84 -5.92 8.53
C GLU A 17 15.86 -6.81 9.29
N GLU A 18 14.69 -6.24 9.59
CA GLU A 18 13.54 -6.95 10.10
C GLU A 18 13.29 -8.01 9.03
N ALA A 19 13.34 -9.28 9.44
CA ALA A 19 13.07 -10.37 8.53
C ALA A 19 11.75 -10.05 7.80
N PRO A 20 11.71 -10.17 6.46
CA PRO A 20 10.51 -9.83 5.72
C PRO A 20 9.34 -10.61 6.35
N PRO A 21 8.15 -9.97 6.48
CA PRO A 21 7.01 -10.65 7.05
C PRO A 21 6.78 -11.96 6.28
N PRO A 22 6.38 -13.04 6.97
CA PRO A 22 6.17 -14.32 6.32
C PRO A 22 5.20 -14.15 5.14
N PRO A 23 5.39 -14.91 4.05
CA PRO A 23 4.46 -14.94 2.93
C PRO A 23 3.03 -15.13 3.40
N LEU A 24 2.13 -14.39 2.76
CA LEU A 24 0.70 -14.64 2.94
C LEU A 24 0.38 -15.99 2.34
N GLU A 25 -0.28 -16.84 3.13
CA GLU A 25 -0.81 -18.08 2.60
C GLU A 25 -1.84 -17.77 1.50
N PRO A 26 -1.94 -18.60 0.45
CA PRO A 26 -2.82 -18.33 -0.70
C PRO A 26 -4.27 -18.05 -0.31
N GLU A 27 -4.81 -18.80 0.66
CA GLU A 27 -6.16 -18.61 1.19
C GLU A 27 -6.31 -17.24 1.89
N GLN A 28 -5.32 -16.84 2.67
CA GLN A 28 -5.30 -15.55 3.36
C GLN A 28 -5.20 -14.39 2.37
N ALA A 29 -4.43 -14.54 1.30
CA ALA A 29 -4.34 -13.56 0.23
C ALA A 29 -5.70 -13.39 -0.49
N SER A 30 -6.37 -14.51 -0.83
CA SER A 30 -7.68 -14.50 -1.48
C SER A 30 -8.74 -13.80 -0.63
N MET A 31 -8.87 -14.22 0.63
CA MET A 31 -9.83 -13.64 1.58
C MET A 31 -9.60 -12.14 1.75
N ARG A 32 -8.34 -11.71 1.86
CA ARG A 32 -7.99 -10.28 1.95
C ARG A 32 -8.39 -9.51 0.70
N ALA A 33 -8.09 -10.00 -0.51
CA ALA A 33 -8.45 -9.30 -1.74
C ALA A 33 -9.97 -9.14 -1.88
N GLY A 34 -10.73 -10.19 -1.57
CA GLY A 34 -12.20 -10.15 -1.58
C GLY A 34 -12.76 -9.15 -0.57
N PHE A 35 -12.29 -9.22 0.68
CA PHE A 35 -12.68 -8.31 1.75
C PHE A 35 -12.41 -6.84 1.39
N ILE A 36 -11.20 -6.55 0.89
CA ILE A 36 -10.79 -5.19 0.51
C ILE A 36 -11.67 -4.66 -0.62
N ARG A 37 -11.90 -5.44 -1.69
CA ARG A 37 -12.76 -5.03 -2.82
C ARG A 37 -14.18 -4.70 -2.38
N ASN A 38 -14.75 -5.54 -1.52
CA ASN A 38 -16.11 -5.34 -1.04
C ASN A 38 -16.22 -4.04 -0.23
N ASN A 39 -15.29 -3.81 0.70
CA ASN A 39 -15.30 -2.61 1.53
C ASN A 39 -14.99 -1.33 0.73
N ILE A 40 -14.12 -1.38 -0.28
CA ILE A 40 -13.92 -0.23 -1.18
C ILE A 40 -15.23 0.16 -1.84
N ARG A 41 -16.01 -0.79 -2.37
CA ARG A 41 -17.31 -0.49 -3.00
C ARG A 41 -18.30 0.12 -2.03
N ILE A 42 -18.33 -0.38 -0.79
CA ILE A 42 -19.19 0.17 0.28
C ILE A 42 -18.79 1.62 0.56
N VAL A 43 -17.51 1.89 0.80
CA VAL A 43 -17.00 3.23 1.12
C VAL A 43 -17.15 4.20 -0.06
N GLU A 44 -16.91 3.75 -1.29
CA GLU A 44 -17.15 4.56 -2.49
C GLU A 44 -18.62 4.95 -2.62
N ARG A 45 -19.54 4.01 -2.41
CA ARG A 45 -20.98 4.29 -2.43
C ARG A 45 -21.36 5.32 -1.35
N LEU A 46 -20.92 5.12 -0.11
CA LEU A 46 -21.21 6.04 1.00
C LEU A 46 -20.65 7.44 0.73
N ARG A 47 -19.42 7.54 0.18
CA ARG A 47 -18.83 8.81 -0.24
C ARG A 47 -19.68 9.48 -1.31
N ASP A 48 -20.14 8.73 -2.31
CA ASP A 48 -20.95 9.26 -3.41
C ASP A 48 -22.36 9.68 -2.92
N GLU A 49 -22.86 9.08 -1.84
CA GLU A 49 -24.06 9.50 -1.09
C GLU A 49 -23.83 10.76 -0.22
N GLY A 50 -22.59 11.27 -0.17
CA GLY A 50 -22.23 12.47 0.59
C GLY A 50 -21.96 12.23 2.08
N LYS A 51 -21.76 10.97 2.50
CA LYS A 51 -21.45 10.63 3.89
C LYS A 51 -20.11 11.22 4.33
N THR A 52 -20.04 11.54 5.61
CA THR A 52 -18.82 12.04 6.26
C THR A 52 -17.81 10.90 6.50
N PHE A 53 -16.56 11.28 6.76
CA PHE A 53 -15.50 10.31 7.08
C PHE A 53 -15.84 9.44 8.29
N ASP A 54 -16.42 10.04 9.33
CA ASP A 54 -16.79 9.34 10.56
C ASP A 54 -17.96 8.37 10.31
N GLU A 55 -19.00 8.79 9.59
CA GLU A 55 -20.10 7.89 9.19
C GLU A 55 -19.60 6.72 8.34
N MET A 56 -18.69 6.97 7.39
CA MET A 56 -18.09 5.89 6.58
C MET A 56 -17.26 4.92 7.44
N LYS A 57 -16.65 5.41 8.51
CA LYS A 57 -15.86 4.59 9.44
C LYS A 57 -16.76 3.75 10.34
N GLU A 58 -17.91 4.28 10.74
CA GLU A 58 -18.93 3.53 11.51
C GLU A 58 -19.54 2.40 10.69
N GLU A 59 -19.74 2.59 9.38
CA GLU A 59 -20.28 1.58 8.46
C GLU A 59 -19.24 0.52 8.02
N ALA A 60 -17.96 0.88 7.97
CA ALA A 60 -16.88 -0.02 7.59
C ALA A 60 -15.73 -0.08 8.64
N PRO A 61 -16.03 -0.41 9.91
CA PRO A 61 -15.08 -0.25 11.01
C PRO A 61 -13.89 -1.21 10.90
N GLU A 62 -14.13 -2.46 10.49
CA GLU A 62 -13.06 -3.43 10.27
C GLU A 62 -12.12 -3.00 9.15
N PHE A 63 -12.65 -2.39 8.08
CA PHE A 63 -11.83 -1.91 6.98
C PHE A 63 -11.00 -0.69 7.38
N ALA A 64 -11.60 0.25 8.11
CA ALA A 64 -10.89 1.40 8.63
C ALA A 64 -9.80 1.02 9.65
N ASN A 65 -10.02 -0.01 10.46
CA ASN A 65 -9.06 -0.46 11.47
C ASN A 65 -7.93 -1.31 10.88
N ASN A 66 -8.25 -2.25 9.98
CA ASN A 66 -7.26 -3.16 9.40
C ASN A 66 -6.48 -2.54 8.24
N PHE A 67 -7.07 -1.56 7.54
CA PHE A 67 -6.48 -0.91 6.38
C PHE A 67 -6.63 0.62 6.43
N PRO A 68 -6.15 1.29 7.51
CA PRO A 68 -6.43 2.70 7.76
C PRO A 68 -5.96 3.62 6.63
N HIS A 69 -4.78 3.39 6.06
CA HIS A 69 -4.28 4.18 4.95
C HIS A 69 -5.09 4.00 3.66
N LEU A 70 -5.57 2.79 3.40
CA LEU A 70 -6.42 2.52 2.24
C LEU A 70 -7.80 3.15 2.43
N PHE A 71 -8.36 3.08 3.63
CA PHE A 71 -9.60 3.74 3.99
C PHE A 71 -9.51 5.26 3.80
N ILE A 72 -8.46 5.90 4.32
CA ILE A 72 -8.19 7.33 4.12
C ILE A 72 -8.08 7.67 2.63
N MET A 73 -7.37 6.84 1.86
CA MET A 73 -7.21 7.07 0.43
C MET A 73 -8.55 6.99 -0.34
N VAL A 74 -9.40 6.01 -0.03
CA VAL A 74 -10.69 5.79 -0.74
C VAL A 74 -11.73 6.85 -0.36
N THR A 75 -11.66 7.37 0.87
CA THR A 75 -12.54 8.44 1.39
C THR A 75 -12.08 9.84 1.00
N SER A 76 -10.88 10.00 0.41
CA SER A 76 -10.36 11.29 -0.01
C SER A 76 -11.27 11.97 -1.05
N LYS A 77 -11.52 13.27 -0.88
CA LYS A 77 -12.34 14.09 -1.79
C LYS A 77 -11.67 14.30 -3.15
N ASP A 78 -10.34 14.30 -3.17
CA ASP A 78 -9.54 14.42 -4.40
C ASP A 78 -9.56 13.12 -5.24
N GLY A 79 -10.22 12.08 -4.72
CA GLY A 79 -10.21 10.74 -5.28
C GLY A 79 -8.87 10.04 -5.05
N TYR A 80 -8.70 8.92 -5.73
CA TYR A 80 -7.49 8.11 -5.68
C TYR A 80 -7.23 7.46 -7.03
N ASN A 81 -5.99 7.00 -7.23
CA ASN A 81 -5.63 6.30 -8.45
C ASN A 81 -6.20 4.86 -8.43
N LYS A 82 -7.38 4.70 -9.02
CA LYS A 82 -8.09 3.41 -9.14
C LYS A 82 -7.28 2.36 -9.89
N GLU A 83 -6.47 2.77 -10.86
CA GLU A 83 -5.62 1.86 -11.63
C GLU A 83 -4.53 1.25 -10.75
N THR A 84 -3.84 2.08 -9.97
CA THR A 84 -2.84 1.61 -9.00
C THR A 84 -3.44 0.64 -7.98
N LEU A 85 -4.62 0.95 -7.44
CA LEU A 85 -5.31 0.05 -6.51
C LEU A 85 -5.69 -1.27 -7.17
N LYS A 86 -6.21 -1.23 -8.41
CA LYS A 86 -6.53 -2.43 -9.18
C LYS A 86 -5.30 -3.29 -9.43
N THR A 87 -4.16 -2.69 -9.76
CA THR A 87 -2.88 -3.40 -9.93
C THR A 87 -2.49 -4.11 -8.64
N MET A 88 -2.54 -3.42 -7.49
CA MET A 88 -2.22 -4.02 -6.18
C MET A 88 -3.14 -5.21 -5.87
N LEU A 89 -4.45 -5.06 -6.04
CA LEU A 89 -5.42 -6.13 -5.80
C LEU A 89 -5.23 -7.32 -6.73
N THR A 90 -4.84 -7.07 -7.99
CA THR A 90 -4.51 -8.13 -8.95
C THR A 90 -3.25 -8.89 -8.53
N MET A 91 -2.25 -8.22 -7.94
CA MET A 91 -1.07 -8.92 -7.44
C MET A 91 -1.41 -9.82 -6.25
N ILE A 92 -2.33 -9.38 -5.37
CA ILE A 92 -2.83 -10.22 -4.27
C ILE A 92 -3.56 -11.45 -4.81
N ASP A 93 -4.39 -11.32 -5.86
CA ASP A 93 -5.04 -12.48 -6.49
C ASP A 93 -4.02 -13.46 -7.07
N LYS A 94 -2.97 -12.96 -7.72
CA LYS A 94 -1.91 -13.82 -8.29
C LYS A 94 -1.07 -14.51 -7.22
N MET A 95 -0.90 -13.89 -6.07
CA MET A 95 -0.32 -14.56 -4.89
C MET A 95 -1.27 -15.65 -4.37
N ALA A 96 -2.58 -15.38 -4.36
CA ALA A 96 -3.60 -16.33 -3.93
C ALA A 96 -3.75 -17.54 -4.86
N SER A 97 -3.42 -17.40 -6.15
CA SER A 97 -3.35 -18.52 -7.11
C SER A 97 -1.97 -19.18 -7.19
N SER A 98 -1.02 -18.77 -6.35
CA SER A 98 0.39 -19.20 -6.39
C SER A 98 1.08 -18.96 -7.74
N GLU A 99 0.55 -18.05 -8.57
CA GLU A 99 1.15 -17.66 -9.86
C GLU A 99 2.42 -16.82 -9.68
N ILE A 100 2.47 -16.01 -8.63
CA ILE A 100 3.62 -15.15 -8.31
C ILE A 100 3.94 -15.22 -6.81
N SER A 101 5.22 -15.06 -6.46
CA SER A 101 5.61 -14.92 -5.06
C SER A 101 5.26 -13.54 -4.51
N GLN A 102 5.23 -13.40 -3.18
CA GLN A 102 5.12 -12.09 -2.52
C GLN A 102 6.24 -11.13 -2.95
N HIS A 103 7.45 -11.65 -3.19
CA HIS A 103 8.57 -10.86 -3.67
C HIS A 103 8.28 -10.30 -5.06
N ASP A 104 7.83 -11.14 -6.00
CA ASP A 104 7.47 -10.71 -7.35
C ASP A 104 6.33 -9.71 -7.36
N ALA A 105 5.33 -9.91 -6.49
CA ALA A 105 4.25 -8.97 -6.28
C ALA A 105 4.77 -7.60 -5.82
N SER A 106 5.68 -7.59 -4.84
CA SER A 106 6.31 -6.37 -4.32
C SER A 106 7.08 -5.62 -5.41
N VAL A 107 7.90 -6.33 -6.22
CA VAL A 107 8.66 -5.75 -7.33
C VAL A 107 7.72 -5.13 -8.38
N LYS A 108 6.64 -5.82 -8.74
CA LYS A 108 5.66 -5.32 -9.71
C LYS A 108 4.93 -4.07 -9.23
N VAL A 109 4.47 -4.07 -7.97
CA VAL A 109 3.82 -2.89 -7.38
C VAL A 109 4.82 -1.73 -7.30
N GLY A 110 6.04 -1.96 -6.82
CA GLY A 110 7.07 -0.93 -6.76
C GLY A 110 7.40 -0.32 -8.13
N THR A 111 7.50 -1.15 -9.16
CA THR A 111 7.72 -0.69 -10.54
C THR A 111 6.55 0.13 -11.07
N HIS A 112 5.31 -0.28 -10.79
CA HIS A 112 4.11 0.48 -11.16
C HIS A 112 4.06 1.83 -10.47
N LEU A 113 4.38 1.89 -9.18
CA LEU A 113 4.43 3.14 -8.41
C LEU A 113 5.53 4.07 -8.93
N LEU A 114 6.73 3.55 -9.20
CA LEU A 114 7.82 4.34 -9.77
C LEU A 114 7.40 4.99 -11.09
N LYS A 115 6.78 4.23 -12.01
CA LYS A 115 6.34 4.76 -13.31
C LYS A 115 5.27 5.86 -13.18
N ASN A 116 4.37 5.74 -12.21
CA ASN A 116 3.23 6.64 -12.08
C ASN A 116 3.50 7.85 -11.19
N TYR A 117 4.46 7.76 -10.27
CA TYR A 117 4.69 8.79 -9.25
C TYR A 117 6.13 9.33 -9.23
N ALA A 118 7.10 8.68 -9.87
CA ALA A 118 8.40 9.30 -10.10
C ALA A 118 8.27 10.33 -11.21
N LYS A 119 8.06 11.60 -10.83
CA LYS A 119 8.45 12.70 -11.71
C LYS A 119 9.98 12.62 -11.90
N PRO A 120 10.52 12.77 -13.12
CA PRO A 120 11.93 13.07 -13.26
C PRO A 120 12.18 14.41 -12.55
N SER A 121 12.97 14.39 -11.47
CA SER A 121 13.58 15.60 -10.95
C SER A 121 14.66 16.01 -11.95
N SER A 122 14.28 16.72 -13.00
CA SER A 122 15.22 17.44 -13.85
C SER A 122 15.29 18.88 -13.35
N SER A 123 16.40 19.21 -12.69
CA SER A 123 16.97 20.55 -12.65
C SER A 123 18.48 20.41 -12.76
#